data_AF-A0A7H4MNR0-F1
#
_entry.id   AF-A0A7H4MNR0-F1
#
_cell.length_a   1.000
_cell.length_b   1.000
_cell.length_c   1.000
_cell.angle_alpha   90.00
_cell.angle_beta   90.00
_cell.angle_gamma   90.00
#
_symmetry.space_group_name_H-M   'P 1'
#
loop_
_entity.id
_entity.type
_entity.pdbx_description
1 polymer ?
#
loop_
_entity_poly.entity_id
_entity_poly.type
_entity_poly.pdbx_seq_one_letter_code
_entity_poly.pdbx_strand_id
1 'polypeptide(L)'
;MISPPPRLAQTIAQIDGVGDVDVGGSSLPAVRVDLNPQALFNQGVSLDAVRTAISDANVRKPQGALEDSAHRWQVQTNDELKTAADYQPLIVHYQNGAAVRLGDVATVSDSVQDVRNAGMTNAKPAILLMIRKLPEANIIQTVDSIRARLPELQQTIPAAIDLQIAQDRSPTIRASLEEVEQTLVISVALVILVVFLFPALGARHADPGRRRPGFLNRHLRRDVFVRLQPQ
;
A
#
# COMPACT_ATOMS: atom_id res chain seq x y z
N MET A 1 -10.54 19.42 6.55
CA MET A 1 -9.22 18.79 6.69
C MET A 1 -9.44 17.29 6.60
N ILE A 2 -8.84 16.61 5.63
CA ILE A 2 -9.18 15.21 5.30
C ILE A 2 -8.15 14.34 6.01
N SER A 3 -8.55 13.61 7.04
CA SER A 3 -7.77 12.50 7.58
C SER A 3 -8.29 11.22 6.94
N PRO A 4 -7.40 10.30 6.51
CA PRO A 4 -7.85 9.04 5.97
C PRO A 4 -8.51 8.27 7.11
N PRO A 5 -9.63 7.58 6.85
CA PRO A 5 -10.14 6.63 7.82
C PRO A 5 -9.04 5.58 8.02
N PRO A 6 -8.46 5.43 9.23
CA PRO A 6 -7.36 4.47 9.47
C PRO A 6 -7.76 3.03 9.15
N ARG A 7 -9.07 2.78 9.06
CA ARG A 7 -9.67 1.51 8.68
C ARG A 7 -9.55 1.19 7.20
N LEU A 8 -9.50 2.18 6.30
CA LEU A 8 -9.54 1.92 4.86
C LEU A 8 -8.25 1.24 4.36
N ALA A 9 -7.10 1.77 4.77
CA ALA A 9 -5.80 1.19 4.43
C ALA A 9 -5.66 -0.23 5.00
N GLN A 10 -6.14 -0.46 6.22
CA GLN A 10 -6.15 -1.77 6.86
C GLN A 10 -7.03 -2.78 6.12
N THR A 11 -8.24 -2.39 5.70
CA THR A 11 -9.13 -3.29 4.94
C THR A 11 -8.54 -3.67 3.59
N ILE A 12 -7.89 -2.74 2.89
CA ILE A 12 -7.23 -3.03 1.61
C ILE A 12 -6.00 -3.94 1.82
N ALA A 13 -5.25 -3.74 2.90
CA ALA A 13 -4.09 -4.58 3.22
C ALA A 13 -4.45 -6.03 3.53
N GLN A 14 -5.72 -6.32 3.86
CA GLN A 14 -6.23 -7.68 4.09
C GLN A 14 -6.65 -8.40 2.80
N ILE A 15 -6.60 -7.75 1.64
CA ILE A 15 -6.98 -8.36 0.35
C ILE A 15 -5.84 -9.29 -0.12
N ASP A 16 -6.22 -10.49 -0.57
CA ASP A 16 -5.26 -11.47 -1.07
C ASP A 16 -4.39 -10.92 -2.20
N GLY A 17 -3.07 -11.09 -2.04
CA GLY A 17 -2.06 -10.61 -2.98
C GLY A 17 -1.62 -9.17 -2.78
N VAL A 18 -2.24 -8.41 -1.87
CA VAL A 18 -1.72 -7.15 -1.36
C VAL A 18 -0.63 -7.44 -0.33
N GLY A 19 0.54 -6.84 -0.50
CA GLY A 19 1.66 -6.97 0.42
C GLY A 19 1.73 -5.82 1.41
N ASP A 20 1.59 -4.60 0.91
CA ASP A 20 1.65 -3.42 1.76
C ASP A 20 0.79 -2.29 1.19
N VAL A 21 0.22 -1.48 2.09
CA VAL A 21 -0.59 -0.31 1.75
C VAL A 21 -0.03 0.88 2.49
N ASP A 22 0.58 1.79 1.74
CA ASP A 22 1.15 3.02 2.29
C ASP A 22 0.22 4.20 2.00
N VAL A 23 0.11 5.11 2.96
CA VAL A 23 -0.78 6.27 2.88
C VAL A 23 0.06 7.51 2.62
N GLY A 24 0.16 7.88 1.34
CA GLY A 24 0.84 9.09 0.89
C GLY A 24 -0.07 10.31 0.91
N GLY A 25 0.52 11.49 1.10
CA GLY A 25 -0.22 12.74 0.98
C GLY A 25 -1.29 13.00 2.05
N SER A 26 -1.34 12.13 3.05
CA SER A 26 -1.99 12.34 4.33
C SER A 26 -0.93 12.69 5.35
N SER A 27 -1.31 13.46 6.35
CA SER A 27 -0.47 13.69 7.51
C SER A 27 -1.31 13.53 8.77
N LEU A 28 -0.72 12.90 9.79
CA LEU A 28 -1.41 12.60 11.02
C LEU A 28 -1.83 13.91 11.70
N PRO A 29 -3.06 14.00 12.25
CA PRO A 29 -3.45 15.14 13.08
C PRO A 29 -2.41 15.37 14.17
N ALA A 30 -1.97 16.61 14.33
CA ALA A 30 -0.99 16.99 15.33
C ALA A 30 -1.27 18.42 15.81
N VAL A 31 -0.92 18.72 17.05
CA VAL A 31 -0.95 20.09 17.56
C VAL A 31 0.38 20.75 17.23
N ARG A 32 0.35 21.90 16.54
CA ARG A 32 1.54 22.70 16.27
C ARG A 32 1.61 23.85 17.27
N VAL A 33 2.79 23.98 17.90
CA VAL A 33 3.12 25.03 18.85
C VAL A 33 4.19 25.91 18.23
N ASP A 34 3.79 27.07 17.71
CA ASP A 34 4.70 28.06 17.13
C ASP A 34 5.12 29.06 18.20
N LEU A 35 6.35 28.90 18.70
CA LEU A 35 6.89 29.73 19.79
C LEU A 35 7.20 31.13 19.30
N ASN A 36 6.83 32.15 20.08
CA ASN A 36 7.18 33.55 19.82
C ASN A 36 8.45 33.92 20.62
N PRO A 37 9.61 34.11 19.97
CA PRO A 37 10.86 34.40 20.68
C PRO A 37 10.84 35.70 21.49
N GLN A 38 10.12 36.72 21.01
CA GLN A 38 10.01 38.00 21.73
C GLN A 38 9.16 37.87 22.99
N ALA A 39 8.03 37.15 22.90
CA ALA A 39 7.17 36.89 24.05
C ALA A 39 7.89 36.02 25.10
N LEU A 40 8.61 34.98 24.65
CA LEU A 40 9.45 34.15 25.53
C LEU A 40 10.50 34.98 26.27
N PHE A 41 11.22 35.86 25.56
CA PHE A 41 12.24 36.72 26.16
C PHE A 41 11.64 37.68 27.20
N ASN A 42 10.52 38.33 26.89
CA ASN A 42 9.85 39.26 27.80
C ASN A 42 9.32 38.57 29.08
N GLN A 43 8.87 37.33 28.96
CA GLN A 43 8.38 36.51 30.07
C GLN A 43 9.49 35.70 30.78
N GLY A 44 10.75 35.84 30.35
CA GLY A 44 11.89 35.11 30.92
C GLY A 44 11.83 33.59 30.74
N VAL A 45 11.08 33.09 29.75
CA VAL A 45 10.85 31.65 29.53
C VAL A 45 11.86 31.10 28.53
N SER A 46 12.55 30.02 28.90
CA SER A 46 13.47 29.31 27.99
C SER A 46 12.72 28.34 27.07
N LEU A 47 13.28 28.10 25.88
CA LEU A 47 12.75 27.08 24.95
C LEU A 47 12.70 25.68 25.59
N ASP A 48 13.68 25.37 26.44
CA ASP A 48 13.78 24.09 27.14
C ASP A 48 12.69 23.92 28.21
N ALA A 49 12.33 25.01 28.90
CA ALA A 49 11.21 25.00 29.85
C ALA A 49 9.89 24.68 29.13
N VAL A 50 9.66 25.28 27.96
CA VAL A 50 8.46 24.99 27.16
C VAL A 50 8.44 23.53 26.68
N ARG A 51 9.56 23.02 26.16
CA ARG A 51 9.70 21.62 25.75
C ARG A 51 9.39 20.67 26.90
N THR A 52 9.94 20.94 28.08
CA THR A 52 9.75 20.10 29.27
C THR A 52 8.29 20.13 29.73
N ALA A 53 7.67 21.31 29.80
CA ALA A 53 6.27 21.46 30.16
C ALA A 53 5.34 20.67 29.21
N ILE A 54 5.58 20.74 27.90
CA ILE A 54 4.81 19.97 26.90
C ILE A 54 5.02 18.45 27.09
N SER A 55 6.26 18.02 27.33
CA SER A 55 6.57 16.61 27.57
C SER A 55 5.89 16.07 28.84
N ASP A 56 5.87 16.86 29.91
CA ASP A 56 5.29 16.49 31.20
C ASP A 56 3.75 16.47 31.17
N ALA A 57 3.15 17.32 30.34
CA ALA A 57 1.71 17.37 30.12
C ALA A 57 1.18 16.12 29.40
N ASN A 58 2.01 15.42 28.64
CA ASN A 58 1.60 14.26 27.84
C ASN A 58 1.94 12.90 28.48
N VAL A 59 2.13 12.87 29.80
CA VAL A 59 2.52 11.63 30.51
C VAL A 59 1.29 10.86 30.98
N ARG A 60 1.12 9.64 30.46
CA ARG A 60 0.14 8.67 30.96
C ARG A 60 0.62 8.06 32.28
N LYS A 61 0.27 8.67 33.41
CA LYS A 61 0.62 8.14 34.75
C LYS A 61 -0.47 7.19 35.26
N PRO A 62 -0.12 6.04 35.86
CA PRO A 62 -1.10 5.16 36.49
C PRO A 62 -1.68 5.87 37.72
N GLN A 63 -3.00 6.02 37.73
CA GLN A 63 -3.76 6.73 38.77
C GLN A 63 -4.10 5.82 39.98
N GLY A 64 -3.80 4.53 39.89
CA GLY A 64 -4.07 3.55 40.95
C GLY A 64 -5.53 3.09 41.00
N ALA A 65 -5.88 2.41 42.09
CA ALA A 65 -7.23 1.92 42.34
C ALA A 65 -7.58 2.10 43.82
N LEU A 66 -8.84 2.41 44.10
CA LEU A 66 -9.44 2.35 45.42
C LEU A 66 -10.08 0.98 45.58
N GLU A 67 -9.82 0.30 46.68
CA GLU A 67 -10.29 -1.07 46.88
C GLU A 67 -10.93 -1.23 48.26
N ASP A 68 -12.07 -1.90 48.28
CA ASP A 68 -12.76 -2.42 49.48
C ASP A 68 -12.98 -3.93 49.28
N SER A 69 -13.31 -4.62 50.37
CA SER A 69 -13.58 -6.05 50.49
C SER A 69 -14.49 -6.66 49.41
N ALA A 70 -15.36 -5.88 48.76
CA ALA A 70 -16.24 -6.35 47.69
C ALA A 70 -16.06 -5.62 46.34
N HIS A 71 -15.31 -4.51 46.27
CA HIS A 71 -15.26 -3.67 45.06
C HIS A 71 -13.88 -3.05 44.86
N ARG A 72 -13.44 -3.00 43.60
CA ARG A 72 -12.24 -2.30 43.16
C ARG A 72 -12.63 -1.23 42.13
N TRP A 73 -12.39 0.03 42.46
CA TRP A 73 -12.59 1.16 41.56
C TRP A 73 -11.26 1.62 41.02
N GLN A 74 -11.09 1.57 39.70
CA GLN A 74 -9.93 2.18 39.05
C GLN A 74 -10.16 3.68 38.91
N VAL A 75 -9.23 4.48 39.39
CA VAL A 75 -9.26 5.93 39.17
C VAL A 75 -8.76 6.19 37.75
N GLN A 76 -9.52 6.93 36.96
CA GLN A 76 -9.13 7.32 35.61
C GLN A 76 -9.25 8.83 35.47
N THR A 77 -8.15 9.48 35.12
CA THR A 77 -8.13 10.88 34.69
C THR A 77 -7.86 10.90 33.18
N ASN A 78 -8.44 11.87 32.49
CA ASN A 78 -8.23 12.07 31.05
C ASN A 78 -7.21 13.20 30.86
N ASP A 79 -5.99 12.99 31.34
CA ASP A 79 -4.94 14.02 31.34
C ASP A 79 -4.25 14.17 29.97
N GLU A 80 -4.69 13.43 28.95
CA GLU A 80 -4.12 13.49 27.61
C GLU A 80 -4.68 14.70 26.84
N LEU A 81 -3.82 15.68 26.61
CA LEU A 81 -4.13 16.85 25.78
C LEU A 81 -4.12 16.45 24.30
N LYS A 82 -5.26 16.57 23.61
CA LYS A 82 -5.43 16.10 22.22
C LYS A 82 -5.58 17.21 21.21
N THR A 83 -6.17 18.32 21.62
CA THR A 83 -6.48 19.46 20.75
C THR A 83 -5.62 20.65 21.11
N ALA A 84 -5.44 21.58 20.16
CA ALA A 84 -4.73 22.82 20.39
C ALA A 84 -5.28 23.62 21.57
N ALA A 85 -6.61 23.60 21.76
CA ALA A 85 -7.28 24.25 22.89
C ALA A 85 -6.84 23.68 24.25
N ASP A 86 -6.55 22.38 24.32
CA ASP A 86 -6.09 21.71 25.54
C ASP A 86 -4.67 22.15 25.93
N TYR A 87 -3.83 22.50 24.95
CA TYR A 87 -2.45 22.95 25.16
C TYR A 87 -2.33 24.44 25.51
N GLN A 88 -3.28 25.28 25.07
CA GLN A 88 -3.24 26.73 25.35
C GLN A 88 -3.14 27.10 26.85
N PRO A 89 -3.90 26.49 27.77
CA PRO A 89 -3.83 26.82 29.20
C PRO A 89 -2.65 26.18 29.93
N LEU A 90 -1.79 25.41 29.24
CA LEU A 90 -0.64 24.73 29.84
C LEU A 90 0.33 25.75 30.45
N ILE A 91 0.67 25.57 31.72
CA ILE A 91 1.61 26.46 32.42
C ILE A 91 3.03 26.05 32.06
N VAL A 92 3.80 26.98 31.49
CA VAL A 92 5.19 26.74 31.05
C VAL A 92 6.22 27.30 32.02
N HIS A 93 5.86 28.34 32.77
CA HIS A 93 6.77 28.99 33.71
C HIS A 93 6.00 29.79 34.76
N TYR A 94 6.66 30.11 35.87
CA TYR A 94 6.17 31.06 36.85
C TYR A 94 7.16 32.22 36.96
N GLN A 95 6.68 33.44 36.72
CA GLN A 95 7.47 34.65 36.84
C GLN A 95 6.84 35.56 37.89
N ASN A 96 7.57 35.88 38.96
CA ASN A 96 7.10 36.75 40.05
C ASN A 96 5.74 36.34 40.65
N GLY A 97 5.44 35.04 40.71
CA GLY A 97 4.18 34.50 41.22
C GLY A 97 3.02 34.48 40.22
N ALA A 98 3.19 35.05 39.02
CA ALA A 98 2.25 34.91 37.92
C ALA A 98 2.58 33.67 37.09
N ALA A 99 1.55 32.88 36.76
CA ALA A 99 1.69 31.75 35.86
C ALA A 99 1.71 32.24 34.41
N VAL A 100 2.74 31.86 33.66
CA VAL A 100 2.85 32.08 32.22
C VAL A 100 2.33 30.84 31.51
N ARG A 101 1.31 31.02 30.66
CA ARG A 101 0.70 29.93 29.90
C ARG A 101 1.33 29.81 28.53
N LEU A 102 1.19 28.63 27.91
CA LEU A 102 1.70 28.37 26.57
C LEU A 102 1.08 29.34 25.54
N GLY A 103 -0.21 29.64 25.68
CA GLY A 103 -0.90 30.62 24.83
C GLY A 103 -0.37 32.06 24.94
N ASP A 104 0.32 32.41 26.03
CA ASP A 104 0.90 33.76 26.20
C ASP A 104 2.22 33.94 25.44
N VAL A 105 2.91 32.82 25.14
CA VAL A 105 4.24 32.81 24.54
C VAL A 105 4.32 32.05 23.21
N ALA A 106 3.23 31.42 22.78
CA ALA A 106 3.17 30.61 21.58
C ALA A 106 1.79 30.67 20.92
N THR A 107 1.77 30.50 19.59
CA THR A 107 0.54 30.23 18.85
C THR A 107 0.33 28.73 18.77
N VAL A 108 -0.74 28.24 19.37
CA VAL A 108 -1.09 26.82 19.36
C VAL A 108 -2.24 26.60 18.40
N SER A 109 -2.04 25.75 17.39
CA SER A 109 -3.04 25.46 16.36
C SER A 109 -3.14 23.97 16.06
N ASP A 110 -4.36 23.52 15.74
CA ASP A 110 -4.58 22.18 15.23
C ASP A 110 -4.03 22.09 13.81
N SER A 111 -3.14 21.15 13.57
CA SER A 111 -2.39 21.01 12.34
C SER A 111 -2.17 19.53 12.01
N VAL A 112 -1.21 19.28 11.13
CA VAL A 112 -0.71 17.94 10.84
C VAL A 112 0.78 17.83 11.12
N GLN A 113 1.24 16.62 11.39
CA GLN A 113 2.64 16.32 11.70
C GLN A 113 3.61 16.87 10.64
N ASP A 114 3.22 16.77 9.37
CA ASP A 114 3.97 17.25 8.22
C ASP A 114 3.05 17.97 7.22
N VAL A 115 3.19 19.29 7.13
CA VAL A 115 2.43 20.14 6.20
C VAL A 115 2.99 20.10 4.77
N ARG A 116 4.20 19.55 4.58
CA ARG A 116 4.84 19.39 3.27
C ARG A 116 4.44 18.08 2.60
N ASN A 117 3.91 17.12 3.36
CA ASN A 117 3.36 15.87 2.84
C ASN A 117 1.93 16.07 2.32
N ALA A 118 1.76 16.96 1.33
CA ALA A 118 0.49 17.16 0.65
C ALA A 118 0.43 16.26 -0.59
N GLY A 119 -0.51 15.31 -0.60
CA GLY A 119 -0.82 14.56 -1.81
C GLY A 119 -1.66 15.43 -2.71
N MET A 120 -1.31 15.46 -4.00
CA MET A 120 -2.12 16.12 -5.00
C MET A 120 -2.47 15.13 -6.10
N THR A 121 -3.73 15.14 -6.54
CA THR A 121 -4.17 14.46 -7.75
C THR A 121 -4.97 15.46 -8.57
N ASN A 122 -4.63 15.63 -9.85
CA ASN A 122 -5.29 16.58 -10.74
C ASN A 122 -5.40 18.01 -10.16
N ALA A 123 -4.30 18.51 -9.57
CA ALA A 123 -4.20 19.82 -8.91
C ALA A 123 -5.14 20.05 -7.71
N LYS A 124 -5.75 18.99 -7.15
CA LYS A 124 -6.56 19.03 -5.93
C LYS A 124 -5.86 18.28 -4.80
N PRO A 125 -5.91 18.77 -3.54
CA PRO A 125 -5.43 18.01 -2.39
C PRO A 125 -6.14 16.66 -2.29
N ALA A 126 -5.37 15.59 -2.23
CA ALA A 126 -5.87 14.22 -2.20
C ALA A 126 -4.99 13.34 -1.30
N ILE A 127 -5.60 12.34 -0.67
CA ILE A 127 -4.86 11.30 0.03
C ILE A 127 -4.62 10.16 -0.95
N LEU A 128 -3.37 9.73 -1.07
CA LEU A 128 -2.95 8.67 -1.97
C LEU A 128 -2.81 7.37 -1.18
N LEU A 129 -3.47 6.32 -1.63
CA LEU A 129 -3.28 4.96 -1.12
C LEU A 129 -2.39 4.21 -2.11
N MET A 130 -1.14 3.99 -1.73
CA MET A 130 -0.15 3.28 -2.53
C MET A 130 -0.19 1.80 -2.17
N ILE A 131 -0.76 1.00 -3.07
CA ILE A 131 -0.94 -0.43 -2.88
C ILE A 131 0.19 -1.17 -3.58
N ARG A 132 0.94 -1.98 -2.82
CA ARG A 132 2.02 -2.84 -3.33
C ARG A 132 1.58 -4.29 -3.30
N LYS A 133 1.74 -5.00 -4.41
CA LYS A 133 1.47 -6.45 -4.47
C LYS A 133 2.58 -7.25 -3.79
N LEU A 134 2.25 -8.45 -3.31
CA LEU A 134 3.25 -9.43 -2.90
C LEU A 134 4.11 -9.86 -4.11
N PRO A 135 5.41 -10.22 -3.90
CA PRO A 135 6.30 -10.65 -4.98
C PRO A 135 5.69 -11.75 -5.87
N GLU A 136 5.13 -12.79 -5.23
CA GLU A 136 4.55 -13.97 -5.89
C GLU A 136 3.08 -13.82 -6.29
N ALA A 137 2.43 -12.68 -5.98
CA ALA A 137 1.02 -12.50 -6.28
C ALA A 137 0.77 -12.15 -7.75
N ASN A 138 -0.31 -12.71 -8.31
CA ASN A 138 -0.82 -12.39 -9.63
C ASN A 138 -1.49 -11.00 -9.61
N ILE A 139 -0.89 -10.05 -10.32
CA ILE A 139 -1.35 -8.66 -10.34
C ILE A 139 -2.77 -8.48 -10.89
N ILE A 140 -3.18 -9.29 -11.88
CA ILE A 140 -4.53 -9.18 -12.48
C ILE A 140 -5.58 -9.60 -11.45
N GLN A 141 -5.37 -10.74 -10.80
CA GLN A 141 -6.29 -11.24 -9.77
C GLN A 141 -6.34 -10.29 -8.55
N THR A 142 -5.19 -9.74 -8.13
CA THR A 142 -5.14 -8.78 -7.02
C THR A 142 -5.89 -7.49 -7.36
N VAL A 143 -5.69 -6.92 -8.56
CA VAL A 143 -6.40 -5.70 -8.99
C VAL A 143 -7.90 -5.96 -9.13
N ASP A 144 -8.30 -7.09 -9.69
CA ASP A 144 -9.72 -7.47 -9.82
C ASP A 144 -10.37 -7.62 -8.42
N SER A 145 -9.66 -8.22 -7.47
CA SER A 145 -10.13 -8.35 -6.07
C SER A 145 -10.27 -7.00 -5.37
N ILE A 146 -9.31 -6.08 -5.56
CA ILE A 146 -9.38 -4.71 -5.05
C ILE A 146 -10.59 -3.98 -5.65
N ARG A 147 -10.78 -4.06 -6.98
CA ARG A 147 -11.90 -3.42 -7.68
C ARG A 147 -13.25 -3.98 -7.22
N ALA A 148 -13.34 -5.28 -6.95
CA ALA A 148 -14.56 -5.91 -6.44
C ALA A 148 -14.95 -5.41 -5.03
N ARG A 149 -13.97 -5.08 -4.18
CA ARG A 149 -14.18 -4.55 -2.82
C ARG A 149 -14.38 -3.04 -2.78
N LEU A 150 -13.99 -2.33 -3.82
CA LEU A 150 -14.05 -0.86 -3.87
C LEU A 150 -15.46 -0.28 -3.63
N PRO A 151 -16.54 -0.85 -4.17
CA PRO A 151 -17.91 -0.36 -3.91
C PRO A 151 -18.32 -0.49 -2.45
N GLU A 152 -17.94 -1.60 -1.78
CA GLU A 152 -18.20 -1.81 -0.34
C GLU A 152 -17.45 -0.76 0.48
N LEU A 153 -16.19 -0.49 0.12
CA LEU A 153 -15.37 0.53 0.76
C LEU A 153 -15.96 1.94 0.58
N GLN A 154 -16.45 2.28 -0.61
CA GLN A 154 -17.10 3.56 -0.88
C GLN A 154 -18.33 3.82 0.00
N GLN A 155 -19.09 2.78 0.35
CA GLN A 155 -20.25 2.91 1.24
C GLN A 155 -19.86 3.24 2.70
N THR A 156 -18.65 2.90 3.11
CA THR A 156 -18.15 3.19 4.48
C THR A 156 -17.61 4.60 4.64
N ILE A 157 -17.41 5.31 3.52
CA ILE A 157 -16.84 6.65 3.51
C ILE A 157 -17.99 7.68 3.40
N PRO A 158 -17.93 8.81 4.12
CA PRO A 158 -18.88 9.92 3.94
C PRO A 158 -18.95 10.39 2.48
N ALA A 159 -20.14 10.75 2.01
CA ALA A 159 -20.40 11.18 0.63
C ALA A 159 -19.57 12.40 0.15
N ALA A 160 -18.91 13.11 1.07
CA ALA A 160 -18.02 14.23 0.76
C ALA A 160 -16.62 13.80 0.26
N ILE A 161 -16.28 12.50 0.31
CA ILE A 161 -14.99 11.97 -0.12
C ILE A 161 -15.22 11.06 -1.33
N ASP A 162 -14.52 11.34 -2.42
CA ASP A 162 -14.55 10.53 -3.63
C ASP A 162 -13.32 9.61 -3.67
N LEU A 163 -13.55 8.30 -3.87
CA LEU A 163 -12.50 7.29 -3.94
C LEU A 163 -12.33 6.86 -5.40
N GLN A 164 -11.23 7.31 -6.00
CA GLN A 164 -10.87 7.01 -7.38
C GLN A 164 -9.52 6.31 -7.49
N ILE A 165 -9.36 5.47 -8.50
CA ILE A 165 -8.08 4.86 -8.85
C ILE A 165 -7.23 5.90 -9.58
N ALA A 166 -6.17 6.39 -8.93
CA ALA A 166 -5.28 7.40 -9.52
C ALA A 166 -4.39 6.83 -10.63
N GLN A 167 -3.85 5.62 -10.44
CA GLN A 167 -3.00 4.95 -11.42
C GLN A 167 -3.14 3.43 -11.31
N ASP A 168 -3.26 2.75 -12.46
CA ASP A 168 -3.34 1.29 -12.55
C ASP A 168 -2.43 0.79 -13.69
N ARG A 169 -1.57 -0.18 -13.39
CA ARG A 169 -0.63 -0.79 -14.36
C ARG A 169 -1.16 -2.08 -14.99
N SER A 170 -2.24 -2.64 -14.46
CA SER A 170 -2.84 -3.89 -14.96
C SER A 170 -3.37 -3.83 -16.40
N PRO A 171 -3.88 -2.69 -16.94
CA PRO A 171 -4.45 -2.69 -18.29
C PRO A 171 -3.42 -3.02 -19.37
N THR A 172 -2.20 -2.50 -19.26
CA THR A 172 -1.10 -2.81 -20.20
C THR A 172 -0.72 -4.28 -20.13
N ILE A 173 -0.67 -4.86 -18.93
CA ILE A 173 -0.35 -6.29 -18.74
C ILE A 173 -1.45 -7.17 -19.35
N ARG A 174 -2.73 -6.81 -19.13
CA ARG A 174 -3.88 -7.52 -19.70
C ARG A 174 -3.86 -7.48 -21.23
N ALA A 175 -3.59 -6.31 -21.82
CA ALA A 175 -3.48 -6.17 -23.26
C ALA A 175 -2.37 -7.03 -23.87
N SER A 176 -1.18 -7.07 -23.25
CA SER A 176 -0.09 -7.94 -23.72
C SER A 176 -0.42 -9.43 -23.62
N LEU A 177 -1.15 -9.85 -22.58
CA LEU A 177 -1.59 -11.24 -22.45
C LEU A 177 -2.60 -11.63 -23.53
N GLU A 178 -3.56 -10.76 -23.82
CA GLU A 178 -4.55 -10.98 -24.89
C GLU A 178 -3.88 -11.07 -26.27
N GLU A 179 -2.89 -10.22 -26.55
CA GLU A 179 -2.11 -10.26 -27.79
C GLU A 179 -1.31 -11.57 -27.93
N VAL A 180 -0.70 -12.03 -26.84
CA VAL A 180 0.02 -13.32 -26.81
C VAL A 180 -0.95 -14.49 -27.04
N GLU A 181 -2.13 -14.46 -26.42
CA GLU A 181 -3.16 -15.47 -26.61
C GLU A 181 -3.63 -15.53 -28.07
N GLN A 182 -3.94 -14.38 -28.68
CA GLN A 182 -4.33 -14.29 -30.09
C GLN A 182 -3.23 -14.83 -31.01
N THR A 183 -1.98 -14.44 -30.77
CA THR A 183 -0.84 -14.89 -31.58
C THR A 183 -0.62 -16.41 -31.46
N LEU A 184 -0.81 -16.97 -30.26
CA LEU A 184 -0.72 -18.41 -30.03
C LEU A 184 -1.81 -19.16 -30.80
N VAL A 185 -3.06 -18.69 -30.73
CA VAL A 185 -4.19 -19.29 -31.47
C VAL A 185 -3.95 -19.24 -32.97
N ILE A 186 -3.51 -18.10 -33.51
CA ILE A 186 -3.17 -17.96 -34.93
C ILE A 186 -2.05 -18.92 -35.31
N SER A 187 -1.01 -19.03 -34.48
CA SER A 187 0.13 -19.93 -34.72
C SER A 187 -0.30 -21.39 -34.74
N VAL A 188 -1.12 -21.82 -33.77
CA VAL A 188 -1.67 -23.19 -33.70
C VAL A 188 -2.55 -23.48 -34.92
N ALA A 189 -3.45 -22.55 -35.28
CA ALA A 189 -4.31 -22.69 -36.45
C ALA A 189 -3.50 -22.79 -37.76
N LEU A 190 -2.43 -22.00 -37.89
CA LEU A 190 -1.56 -22.01 -39.06
C LEU A 190 -0.74 -23.30 -39.16
N VAL A 191 -0.23 -23.82 -38.04
CA VAL A 191 0.45 -25.13 -38.01
C VAL A 191 -0.51 -26.25 -38.44
N ILE A 192 -1.74 -26.27 -37.91
CA ILE A 192 -2.77 -27.22 -38.31
C ILE A 192 -3.01 -27.11 -39.83
N LEU A 193 -3.23 -25.91 -40.35
CA LEU A 193 -3.47 -25.68 -41.77
C LEU A 193 -2.35 -26.24 -42.65
N VAL A 194 -1.08 -25.98 -42.32
CA VAL A 194 0.08 -26.46 -43.08
C VAL A 194 0.21 -27.98 -43.05
N VAL A 195 -0.01 -28.60 -41.88
CA VAL A 195 0.02 -30.07 -41.73
C VAL A 195 -1.05 -30.74 -42.57
N PHE A 196 -2.23 -30.15 -42.73
CA PHE A 196 -3.28 -30.70 -43.60
C PHE A 196 -3.03 -30.45 -45.10
N LEU A 197 -2.39 -29.33 -45.46
CA LEU A 197 -2.16 -28.95 -46.86
C LEU A 197 -1.02 -29.75 -47.52
N PHE A 198 0.05 -30.06 -46.78
CA PHE A 198 1.26 -30.71 -47.33
C PHE A 198 1.02 -32.17 -47.82
N PRO A 199 0.35 -33.05 -47.06
CA PRO A 199 0.02 -34.41 -47.50
C PRO A 199 -0.98 -34.42 -48.67
N ALA A 200 -1.89 -33.45 -48.72
CA ALA A 200 -2.87 -33.32 -49.80
C ALA A 200 -2.24 -32.97 -51.16
N LEU A 201 -1.12 -32.23 -51.16
CA LEU A 201 -0.34 -31.95 -52.39
C LEU A 201 0.67 -33.07 -52.73
N GLY A 202 1.22 -33.78 -51.74
CA GLY A 202 2.24 -34.82 -51.94
C GLY A 202 1.71 -36.20 -52.39
N ALA A 203 0.43 -36.50 -52.15
CA ALA A 203 -0.16 -37.80 -52.46
C ALA A 203 -0.36 -38.10 -53.96
N ARG A 204 -0.06 -37.15 -54.87
CA ARG A 204 -0.18 -37.38 -56.33
C ARG A 204 1.08 -37.96 -56.98
N HIS A 205 2.14 -38.26 -56.25
CA HIS A 205 3.37 -38.90 -56.77
C HIS A 205 3.74 -40.18 -55.98
N ALA A 206 2.74 -40.98 -55.59
CA ALA A 206 2.97 -42.36 -55.18
C ALA A 206 2.96 -43.27 -56.44
N ASP A 207 4.16 -43.59 -56.93
CA ASP A 207 4.40 -44.52 -58.04
C ASP A 207 3.93 -45.96 -57.68
N PRO A 208 2.96 -46.54 -58.41
CA PRO A 208 2.50 -47.90 -58.17
C PRO A 208 3.31 -48.87 -59.02
N GLY A 209 4.34 -49.47 -58.42
CA GLY A 209 4.68 -50.85 -58.73
C GLY A 209 6.10 -51.12 -59.20
N ARG A 210 6.86 -51.78 -58.32
CA ARG A 210 7.71 -52.89 -58.73
C ARG A 210 7.81 -53.94 -57.62
N ARG A 211 7.06 -55.03 -57.79
CA ARG A 211 7.37 -56.32 -57.17
C ARG A 211 8.50 -56.98 -57.97
N ARG A 212 9.55 -57.47 -57.32
CA ARG A 212 9.85 -58.92 -57.17
C ARG A 212 11.16 -59.18 -56.40
N PRO A 213 11.32 -60.40 -55.83
CA PRO A 213 12.11 -60.67 -54.64
C PRO A 213 13.51 -61.24 -54.94
N GLY A 214 14.39 -61.23 -53.94
CA GLY A 214 15.67 -61.94 -54.00
C GLY A 214 16.39 -61.87 -52.66
N PHE A 215 16.49 -63.03 -52.01
CA PHE A 215 17.25 -63.29 -50.78
C PHE A 215 18.69 -62.79 -50.86
N LEU A 216 19.18 -62.11 -49.82
CA LEU A 216 20.42 -62.56 -49.17
C LEU A 216 20.53 -62.05 -47.73
N ASN A 217 21.02 -62.99 -46.93
CA ASN A 217 21.24 -62.98 -45.51
C ASN A 217 22.43 -62.08 -45.11
N ARG A 218 22.50 -61.83 -43.79
CA ARG A 218 23.70 -61.60 -42.96
C ARG A 218 24.21 -60.18 -42.64
N HIS A 219 24.08 -59.94 -41.34
CA HIS A 219 25.05 -59.37 -40.39
C HIS A 219 24.93 -57.88 -40.01
N LEU A 220 24.45 -57.72 -38.77
CA LEU A 220 24.97 -56.85 -37.70
C LEU A 220 25.91 -55.72 -38.16
N ARG A 221 25.53 -54.48 -37.89
CA ARG A 221 26.11 -53.67 -36.80
C ARG A 221 25.15 -52.56 -36.38
N ARG A 222 24.81 -52.55 -35.09
CA ARG A 222 24.31 -51.37 -34.38
C ARG A 222 25.56 -50.64 -33.87
N ASP A 223 25.86 -49.47 -34.40
CA ASP A 223 26.80 -48.56 -33.75
C ASP A 223 26.12 -47.19 -33.64
N VAL A 224 25.43 -46.99 -32.52
CA VAL A 224 25.03 -45.66 -32.04
C VAL A 224 26.05 -45.29 -30.96
N PHE A 225 26.99 -44.43 -31.32
CA PHE A 225 27.92 -43.83 -30.37
C PHE A 225 27.20 -42.68 -29.63
N VAL A 226 26.90 -42.89 -28.36
CA VAL A 226 26.57 -41.82 -27.41
C VAL A 226 27.88 -41.35 -26.79
N ARG A 227 28.26 -40.09 -27.03
CA ARG A 227 29.40 -39.45 -26.37
C ARG A 227 28.89 -38.69 -25.14
N LEU A 228 29.19 -39.21 -23.96
CA LEU A 228 29.07 -38.48 -22.69
C LEU A 228 30.32 -37.60 -22.54
N GLN A 229 30.14 -36.31 -22.28
CA GLN A 229 31.17 -35.43 -21.73
C GLN A 229 30.83 -35.16 -20.26
N PRO A 230 31.77 -35.36 -19.31
CA PRO A 230 31.63 -34.85 -17.97
C PRO A 230 32.40 -33.52 -17.79
N GLN A 231 31.76 -32.62 -17.04
CA GLN A 231 32.19 -31.34 -16.44
C GLN A 231 32.51 -30.20 -17.42
#